data_AF-A0A957JFL2-F1
#
_entry.id   AF-A0A957JFL2-F1
#
_cell.length_a   1.000
_cell.length_b   1.000
_cell.length_c   1.000
_cell.angle_alpha   90.00
_cell.angle_beta   90.00
_cell.angle_gamma   90.00
#
_symmetry.space_group_name_H-M   'P 1'
#
loop_
_entity.id
_entity.type
_entity.pdbx_description
1 polymer ?
#
loop_
_entity_poly.entity_id
_entity_poly.type
_entity_poly.pdbx_seq_one_letter_code
_entity_poly.pdbx_strand_id
1 'polypeptide(L)'
;MKKRPQRQAVPLDWNKVLLEQIRLANLPEPVREYQFHANRQWRFDFCWKARLVACEIEGGIWLQTETGRSKGHAHPERFESDCEKYNEAALYGWLVIRVTPAMVRDGRAIDWLERALL
;
A
#
# COMPACT_ATOMS: atom_id res chain seq x y z
N MET A 1 -39.26 21.73 -3.61
CA MET A 1 -38.45 21.05 -2.55
C MET A 1 -36.97 21.22 -2.87
N LYS A 2 -36.20 21.94 -2.05
CA LYS A 2 -34.75 22.11 -2.26
C LYS A 2 -34.04 20.81 -1.87
N LYS A 3 -33.31 20.19 -2.79
CA LYS A 3 -32.52 18.97 -2.52
C LYS A 3 -31.48 19.29 -1.45
N ARG A 4 -31.44 18.49 -0.37
CA ARG A 4 -30.36 18.58 0.64
C ARG A 4 -29.01 18.29 -0.06
N PRO A 5 -27.96 19.08 0.19
CA PRO A 5 -26.65 18.79 -0.38
C PRO A 5 -26.16 17.45 0.17
N GLN A 6 -25.82 16.51 -0.73
CA GLN A 6 -25.13 15.28 -0.36
C GLN A 6 -23.75 15.64 0.18
N ARG A 7 -23.48 15.31 1.45
CA ARG A 7 -22.11 15.33 1.99
C ARG A 7 -21.30 14.30 1.22
N GLN A 8 -20.38 14.74 0.36
CA GLN A 8 -19.34 13.87 -0.18
C GLN A 8 -18.46 13.42 0.99
N ALA A 9 -18.40 12.13 1.26
CA ALA A 9 -17.50 11.57 2.25
C ALA A 9 -16.05 11.81 1.78
N VAL A 10 -15.21 12.38 2.64
CA VAL A 10 -13.78 12.53 2.35
C VAL A 10 -13.19 11.12 2.20
N PRO A 11 -12.50 10.79 1.09
CA PRO A 11 -11.85 9.51 0.93
C PRO A 11 -10.87 9.26 2.07
N LEU A 12 -10.94 8.07 2.66
CA LEU A 12 -10.07 7.70 3.77
C LEU A 12 -8.63 7.53 3.28
N ASP A 13 -7.67 8.15 3.96
CA ASP A 13 -6.25 7.95 3.70
C ASP A 13 -5.76 6.66 4.38
N TRP A 14 -5.63 5.60 3.60
CA TRP A 14 -5.22 4.28 4.09
C TRP A 14 -3.77 4.24 4.60
N ASN A 15 -2.90 5.11 4.11
CA ASN A 15 -1.54 5.25 4.66
C ASN A 15 -1.62 5.75 6.10
N LYS A 16 -2.44 6.77 6.36
CA LYS A 16 -2.65 7.27 7.71
C LYS A 16 -3.26 6.21 8.63
N VAL A 17 -4.29 5.49 8.16
CA VAL A 17 -4.95 4.43 8.95
C VAL A 17 -3.96 3.32 9.32
N LEU A 18 -3.19 2.81 8.35
CA LEU A 18 -2.23 1.75 8.63
C LEU A 18 -1.12 2.22 9.58
N LEU A 19 -0.64 3.46 9.45
CA LEU A 19 0.36 4.02 10.37
C LEU A 19 -0.16 4.07 11.81
N GLU A 20 -1.41 4.47 12.02
CA GLU A 20 -2.05 4.46 13.34
C GLU A 20 -2.18 3.03 13.89
N GLN A 21 -2.56 2.06 13.06
CA GLN A 21 -2.64 0.65 13.46
C GLN A 21 -1.27 0.06 13.84
N ILE A 22 -0.22 0.35 13.06
CA ILE A 22 1.16 -0.07 13.37
C ILE A 22 1.59 0.42 14.76
N ARG A 23 1.29 1.68 15.08
CA ARG A 23 1.58 2.27 16.39
C ARG A 23 0.78 1.62 17.51
N LEU A 24 -0.52 1.39 17.30
CA LEU A 24 -1.38 0.73 18.30
C LEU A 24 -0.96 -0.73 18.56
N ALA A 25 -0.44 -1.41 17.54
CA ALA A 25 0.13 -2.75 17.66
C ALA A 25 1.53 -2.77 18.31
N ASN A 26 2.09 -1.61 18.70
CA ASN A 26 3.45 -1.48 19.21
C ASN A 26 4.53 -2.06 18.28
N LEU A 27 4.27 -2.07 16.98
CA LEU A 27 5.29 -2.42 15.99
C LEU A 27 6.31 -1.29 15.86
N PRO A 28 7.55 -1.58 15.41
CA PRO A 28 8.54 -0.55 15.18
C PRO A 28 8.02 0.54 14.25
N GLU A 29 8.42 1.80 14.44
CA GLU A 29 7.98 2.90 13.57
C GLU A 29 8.61 2.73 12.16
N PRO A 30 7.80 2.78 11.08
CA PRO A 30 8.30 2.66 9.72
C PRO A 30 8.85 3.98 9.19
N VAL A 31 9.75 3.89 8.21
CA VAL A 31 10.09 5.01 7.32
C VAL A 31 9.08 5.05 6.19
N ARG A 32 8.55 6.24 5.89
CA ARG A 32 7.56 6.44 4.82
C ARG A 32 8.19 6.90 3.52
N GLU A 33 7.57 6.55 2.40
CA GLU A 33 7.95 6.99 1.04
C GLU A 33 9.44 6.79 0.72
N TYR A 34 9.99 5.67 1.18
CA TYR A 34 11.43 5.39 1.07
C TYR A 34 11.81 4.97 -0.34
N GLN A 35 12.68 5.76 -0.99
CA GLN A 35 13.26 5.37 -2.27
C GLN A 35 14.32 4.28 -2.08
N PHE A 36 14.01 3.05 -2.51
CA PHE A 36 14.90 1.91 -2.28
C PHE A 36 15.85 1.62 -3.45
N HIS A 37 15.58 2.19 -4.63
CA HIS A 37 16.37 1.94 -5.84
C HIS A 37 17.21 3.17 -6.23
N ALA A 38 18.47 2.96 -6.58
CA ALA A 38 19.41 4.05 -6.87
C ALA A 38 19.01 4.88 -8.11
N ASN A 39 18.61 4.19 -9.17
CA ASN A 39 18.38 4.80 -10.49
C ASN A 39 16.90 5.02 -10.83
N ARG A 40 15.98 4.46 -10.04
CA ARG A 40 14.53 4.48 -10.29
C ARG A 40 13.88 5.19 -9.12
N GLN A 41 12.85 5.98 -9.41
CA GLN A 41 12.14 6.77 -8.39
C GLN A 41 11.09 5.93 -7.63
N TRP A 42 11.28 4.62 -7.53
CA TRP A 42 10.37 3.75 -6.79
C TRP A 42 10.52 3.98 -5.30
N ARG A 43 9.38 4.14 -4.64
CA ARG A 43 9.26 4.32 -3.20
C ARG A 43 8.37 3.22 -2.64
N PHE A 44 8.70 2.77 -1.44
CA PHE A 44 7.76 2.01 -0.60
C PHE A 44 6.91 2.97 0.22
N ASP A 45 5.62 2.69 0.35
CA ASP A 45 4.73 3.42 1.28
C ASP A 45 5.31 3.40 2.71
N PHE A 46 5.72 2.21 3.17
CA PHE A 46 6.36 1.99 4.47
C PHE A 46 7.55 1.02 4.37
N CYS A 47 8.60 1.23 5.17
CA CYS A 47 9.66 0.25 5.34
C CYS A 47 10.37 0.28 6.70
N TRP A 48 10.98 -0.85 7.04
CA TRP A 48 11.86 -1.04 8.18
C TRP A 48 13.25 -1.41 7.69
N LYS A 49 14.03 -0.40 7.31
CA LYS A 49 15.33 -0.56 6.62
C LYS A 49 16.28 -1.56 7.29
N ALA A 50 16.38 -1.53 8.61
CA ALA A 50 17.26 -2.43 9.37
C ALA A 50 16.86 -3.91 9.28
N ARG A 51 15.60 -4.20 8.90
CA ARG A 51 15.05 -5.54 8.75
C ARG A 51 14.82 -5.94 7.29
N LEU A 52 15.05 -5.03 6.34
CA LEU A 52 14.69 -5.20 4.93
C LEU A 52 13.24 -5.65 4.73
N VAL A 53 12.31 -5.09 5.50
CA VAL A 53 10.86 -5.30 5.33
C VAL A 53 10.23 -4.04 4.77
N ALA A 54 9.36 -4.17 3.78
CA ALA A 54 8.56 -3.09 3.22
C ALA A 54 7.07 -3.46 3.21
N CYS A 55 6.20 -2.44 3.25
CA CYS A 55 4.76 -2.60 3.10
C CYS A 55 4.22 -1.59 2.09
N GLU A 56 3.43 -2.08 1.14
CA GLU A 56 2.81 -1.29 0.06
C GLU A 56 1.29 -1.45 0.11
N ILE A 57 0.57 -0.32 0.10
CA ILE A 57 -0.89 -0.32 0.05
C ILE A 57 -1.33 -0.20 -1.41
N GLU A 58 -1.74 -1.33 -1.96
CA GLU A 58 -2.26 -1.45 -3.31
C GLU A 58 -3.67 -0.85 -3.41
N GLY A 59 -3.73 0.45 -3.66
CA GLY A 59 -4.94 1.16 -4.04
C GLY A 59 -5.30 0.91 -5.51
N GLY A 60 -6.59 0.85 -5.83
CA GLY A 60 -7.05 0.94 -7.23
C GLY A 60 -7.14 -0.36 -8.02
N ILE A 61 -6.81 -1.53 -7.45
CA ILE A 61 -7.05 -2.83 -8.11
C ILE A 61 -8.51 -2.99 -8.57
N TRP A 62 -9.46 -2.44 -7.80
CA TRP A 62 -10.91 -2.60 -8.01
C TRP A 62 -11.66 -1.31 -8.37
N LEU A 63 -11.00 -0.27 -8.88
CA LEU A 63 -11.70 0.92 -9.37
C LEU A 63 -12.47 0.60 -10.67
N GLN A 64 -13.66 0.01 -10.54
CA GLN A 64 -14.66 0.03 -11.60
C GLN A 64 -15.17 1.47 -11.75
N THR A 65 -15.09 2.02 -12.95
CA THR A 65 -15.80 3.27 -13.26
C THR A 65 -17.30 2.99 -13.36
N GLU A 66 -18.13 4.03 -13.17
CA GLU A 66 -19.60 3.97 -13.36
C GLU A 66 -20.01 3.45 -14.76
N THR A 67 -19.09 3.40 -15.73
CA THR A 67 -19.29 2.87 -17.07
C THR A 67 -19.08 1.36 -17.21
N GLY A 68 -18.83 0.64 -16.10
CA GLY A 68 -18.52 -0.79 -16.11
C GLY A 68 -17.13 -1.14 -16.66
N ARG A 69 -16.35 -0.13 -17.09
CA ARG A 69 -14.95 -0.29 -17.49
C ARG A 69 -14.07 -0.26 -16.25
N SER A 70 -13.27 -1.30 -16.07
CA SER A 70 -12.20 -1.35 -15.07
C SER A 70 -11.17 -0.26 -15.37
N LYS A 71 -11.10 0.76 -14.50
CA LYS A 71 -9.91 1.61 -14.32
C LYS A 71 -8.91 0.95 -13.35
N GLY A 72 -9.07 -0.35 -13.11
CA GLY A 72 -8.12 -1.15 -12.35
C GLY A 72 -6.78 -1.21 -13.05
N HIS A 73 -5.73 -1.51 -12.29
CA HIS A 73 -4.31 -1.53 -12.68
C HIS A 73 -3.93 -2.58 -13.75
N ALA A 74 -4.88 -3.00 -14.59
CA ALA A 74 -4.71 -4.01 -15.62
C ALA A 74 -4.31 -3.40 -16.99
N HIS A 75 -3.43 -2.39 -17.00
CA HIS A 75 -2.69 -2.07 -18.22
C HIS A 75 -1.43 -2.94 -18.23
N PRO A 76 -1.17 -3.73 -19.30
CA PRO A 76 -0.02 -4.63 -19.37
C PRO A 76 1.31 -3.93 -19.01
N GLU A 77 1.52 -2.72 -19.50
CA GLU A 77 2.72 -1.92 -19.22
C GLU A 77 2.90 -1.57 -17.74
N ARG A 78 1.79 -1.31 -17.01
CA ARG A 78 1.85 -1.03 -15.56
C ARG A 78 2.17 -2.29 -14.79
N PHE A 79 1.57 -3.41 -15.19
CA PHE A 79 1.88 -4.71 -14.59
C PHE A 79 3.35 -5.09 -14.78
N GLU A 80 3.90 -4.91 -15.98
CA GLU A 80 5.33 -5.14 -16.24
C GLU A 80 6.23 -4.22 -15.39
N SER A 81 5.87 -2.93 -15.27
CA SER A 81 6.61 -2.01 -14.39
C SER A 81 6.52 -2.39 -12.91
N ASP A 82 5.38 -2.90 -12.44
CA ASP A 82 5.22 -3.37 -11.07
C ASP A 82 6.04 -4.65 -10.85
N CYS A 83 6.06 -5.57 -11.82
CA CYS A 83 6.92 -6.75 -11.81
C CYS A 83 8.40 -6.35 -11.72
N GLU A 84 8.85 -5.37 -12.51
CA GLU A 84 10.22 -4.86 -12.45
C GLU A 84 10.54 -4.32 -11.04
N LYS A 85 9.68 -3.46 -10.50
CA LYS A 85 9.83 -2.89 -9.15
C LYS A 85 9.96 -3.96 -8.07
N TYR A 86 9.06 -4.93 -8.06
CA TYR A 86 9.03 -5.96 -7.02
C TYR A 86 10.14 -6.99 -7.16
N ASN A 87 10.57 -7.30 -8.39
CA ASN A 87 11.74 -8.14 -8.62
C ASN A 87 13.02 -7.45 -8.11
N GLU A 88 13.22 -6.17 -8.42
CA GLU A 88 14.37 -5.41 -7.92
C GLU A 88 14.37 -5.31 -6.39
N ALA A 89 13.21 -5.09 -5.77
CA ALA A 89 13.07 -5.14 -4.32
C ALA A 89 13.51 -6.50 -3.76
N ALA A 90 13.03 -7.60 -4.35
CA ALA A 90 13.40 -8.95 -3.94
C ALA A 90 14.89 -9.24 -4.12
N LEU A 91 15.49 -8.80 -5.25
CA LEU A 91 16.93 -8.94 -5.52
C LEU A 91 17.78 -8.18 -4.50
N TYR A 92 17.28 -7.06 -3.98
CA TYR A 92 17.92 -6.30 -2.88
C TYR A 92 17.65 -6.90 -1.50
N GLY A 93 16.97 -8.05 -1.41
CA GLY A 93 16.69 -8.76 -0.18
C GLY A 93 15.48 -8.24 0.60
N TRP A 94 14.63 -7.41 -0.01
CA TRP A 94 13.43 -6.91 0.67
C TRP A 94 12.33 -7.98 0.74
N LEU A 95 11.80 -8.19 1.94
CA LEU A 95 10.47 -8.79 2.12
C LEU A 95 9.41 -7.71 1.93
N VAL A 96 8.69 -7.76 0.81
CA VAL A 96 7.63 -6.79 0.49
C VAL A 96 6.26 -7.39 0.82
N ILE A 97 5.58 -6.84 1.82
CA ILE A 97 4.21 -7.17 2.18
C ILE A 97 3.26 -6.25 1.41
N ARG A 98 2.47 -6.81 0.50
CA ARG A 98 1.50 -6.05 -0.31
C ARG A 98 0.11 -6.23 0.26
N VAL A 99 -0.54 -5.12 0.62
CA VAL A 99 -1.86 -5.13 1.26
C VAL A 99 -2.84 -4.28 0.46
N THR A 100 -4.13 -4.55 0.62
CA THR A 100 -5.20 -3.71 0.06
C THR A 100 -5.87 -2.91 1.18
N PRO A 101 -6.61 -1.83 0.86
CA PRO A 101 -7.48 -1.16 1.81
C PRO A 101 -8.38 -2.09 2.64
N ALA A 102 -8.90 -3.15 2.02
CA ALA A 102 -9.72 -4.15 2.73
C ALA A 102 -8.90 -4.92 3.78
N MET A 103 -7.66 -5.29 3.45
CA MET A 103 -6.74 -5.98 4.37
C MET A 103 -6.24 -5.09 5.52
N VAL A 104 -6.10 -3.78 5.27
CA VAL A 104 -5.84 -2.80 6.34
C VAL A 104 -7.06 -2.71 7.26
N ARG A 105 -8.27 -2.66 6.66
CA ARG A 105 -9.52 -2.55 7.42
C ARG A 105 -9.83 -3.78 8.27
N ASP A 106 -9.58 -4.98 7.76
CA ASP A 106 -9.90 -6.25 8.44
C ASP A 106 -8.77 -6.80 9.32
N GLY A 107 -7.66 -6.06 9.46
CA GLY A 107 -6.57 -6.36 10.40
C GLY A 107 -5.46 -7.24 9.84
N ARG A 108 -5.69 -7.93 8.71
CA ARG A 108 -4.68 -8.83 8.12
C ARG A 108 -3.35 -8.14 7.81
N ALA A 109 -3.38 -6.85 7.46
CA ALA A 109 -2.16 -6.08 7.25
C ALA A 109 -1.24 -6.07 8.48
N ILE A 110 -1.81 -5.92 9.69
CA ILE A 110 -1.05 -5.95 10.93
C ILE A 110 -0.56 -7.37 11.24
N ASP A 111 -1.41 -8.39 11.07
CA ASP A 111 -1.01 -9.79 11.31
C ASP A 111 0.23 -10.19 10.50
N TRP A 112 0.32 -9.77 9.23
CA TRP A 112 1.50 -10.03 8.40
C TRP A 112 2.71 -9.19 8.80
N LEU A 113 2.50 -7.94 9.20
CA LEU A 113 3.58 -7.07 9.67
C LEU A 113 4.18 -7.58 10.99
N GLU A 114 3.37 -8.06 11.91
CA GLU A 114 3.85 -8.70 13.15
C GLU A 114 4.77 -9.87 12.84
N ARG A 115 4.32 -10.80 12.01
CA ARG A 115 5.10 -11.98 11.60
C ARG A 115 6.39 -11.64 10.85
N ALA A 116 6.46 -10.47 10.21
CA ALA A 116 7.62 -10.03 9.46
C ALA A 116 8.64 -9.27 10.33
N LEU A 117 8.21 -8.69 11.46
CA LEU A 117 9.02 -7.75 12.24
C LEU A 117 9.43 -8.26 13.63
N LEU A 118 8.75 -9.30 14.13
CA LEU A 118 8.92 -9.94 15.44
C LEU A 118 9.35 -11.40 15.27
#